data_AF-A0A925YY22-F1
#
_entry.id   AF-A0A925YY22-F1
#
_cell.length_a   1.000
_cell.length_b   1.000
_cell.length_c   1.000
_cell.angle_alpha   90.00
_cell.angle_beta   90.00
_cell.angle_gamma   90.00
#
_symmetry.space_group_name_H-M   'P 1'
#
loop_
_entity.id
_entity.type
_entity.pdbx_description
1 polymer ?
#
loop_
_entity_poly.entity_id
_entity_poly.type
_entity_poly.pdbx_seq_one_letter_code
_entity_poly.pdbx_strand_id
1 'polypeptide(L)'
;MKTSILVILFFYTHLLYAQSDVLDLSFSEDGKLITTFYPKWSPPCIITVDHKINYIISQGDDGPAYSEFRYQLNEEGTPDTLLAAVGMQDLEIFELAYDDEYYGSVTHASLQSDGKILTAGYYSPSPFESFFVARNKTDGTLDSTFAVNGTFKTYLFPGEMNNIEGLLLQSDGKIILGINSWGSANSQVSI
;
A
#
# COMPACT_ATOMS: atom_id res chain seq x y z
N MET A 1 29.68 22.40 -29.99
CA MET A 1 29.19 22.37 -28.60
C MET A 1 27.89 21.58 -28.58
N LYS A 2 27.86 20.40 -27.95
CA LYS A 2 26.62 19.63 -27.77
C LYS A 2 26.02 20.02 -26.43
N THR A 3 24.84 20.62 -26.45
CA THR A 3 24.05 20.94 -25.27
C THR A 3 23.53 19.64 -24.69
N SER A 4 23.89 19.32 -23.45
CA SER A 4 23.36 18.16 -22.73
C SER A 4 22.18 18.63 -21.88
N ILE A 5 21.02 17.99 -22.04
CA ILE A 5 19.82 18.24 -21.24
C ILE A 5 19.86 17.24 -20.08
N LEU A 6 19.85 17.76 -18.85
CA LEU A 6 19.67 16.98 -17.63
C LEU A 6 18.17 16.72 -17.45
N VAL A 7 17.74 15.47 -17.61
CA VAL A 7 16.40 15.03 -17.25
C VAL A 7 16.49 14.38 -15.87
N ILE A 8 15.89 15.00 -14.85
CA ILE A 8 15.77 14.43 -13.52
C ILE A 8 14.49 13.59 -13.51
N LEU A 9 14.63 12.27 -13.49
CA LEU A 9 13.54 11.32 -13.26
C LEU A 9 13.59 10.88 -11.79
N PHE A 10 12.46 10.96 -11.10
CA PHE A 10 12.33 10.45 -9.74
C PHE A 10 12.18 8.93 -9.80
N PHE A 11 13.19 8.19 -9.32
CA PHE A 11 13.14 6.74 -9.17
C PHE A 11 12.93 6.39 -7.69
N TYR A 12 11.92 5.57 -7.38
CA TYR A 12 11.84 4.90 -6.09
C TYR A 12 12.56 3.57 -6.20
N THR A 13 13.85 3.54 -5.84
CA THR A 13 14.61 2.29 -5.74
C THR A 13 14.51 1.75 -4.33
N HIS A 14 13.92 0.56 -4.18
CA HIS A 14 13.95 -0.18 -2.92
C HIS A 14 15.14 -1.17 -2.96
N LEU A 15 16.11 -0.99 -2.06
CA LEU A 15 17.19 -1.95 -1.85
C LEU A 15 16.77 -2.88 -0.70
N LEU A 16 16.60 -4.18 -0.97
CA LEU A 16 16.51 -5.20 0.08
C LEU A 16 17.92 -5.68 0.41
N TYR A 17 18.32 -5.58 1.69
CA TYR A 17 19.55 -6.17 2.20
C TYR A 17 19.21 -7.50 2.87
N ALA A 18 19.72 -8.62 2.33
CA ALA A 18 19.84 -9.84 3.12
C ALA A 18 20.94 -9.63 4.19
N GLN A 19 20.84 -10.30 5.33
CA GLN A 19 21.78 -10.15 6.42
C GLN A 19 23.22 -10.58 6.02
N SER A 20 24.21 -9.93 6.66
CA SER A 20 25.64 -9.78 6.30
C SER A 20 25.88 -8.71 5.24
N ASP A 21 26.94 -7.91 5.39
CA ASP A 21 27.24 -6.68 4.62
C ASP A 21 27.50 -6.87 3.11
N VAL A 22 26.93 -7.91 2.50
CA VAL A 22 27.09 -8.30 1.10
C VAL A 22 25.71 -8.38 0.45
N LEU A 23 25.56 -7.74 -0.70
CA LEU A 23 24.35 -7.83 -1.52
C LEU A 23 24.08 -9.30 -1.88
N ASP A 24 22.85 -9.77 -1.66
CA ASP A 24 22.45 -11.10 -2.09
C ASP A 24 22.30 -11.13 -3.62
N LEU A 25 23.34 -11.60 -4.30
CA LEU A 25 23.37 -11.68 -5.76
C LEU A 25 22.46 -12.78 -6.33
N SER A 26 21.87 -13.63 -5.48
CA SER A 26 20.88 -14.63 -5.92
C SER A 26 19.48 -14.03 -6.07
N PHE A 27 19.25 -12.83 -5.55
CA PHE A 27 18.00 -12.11 -5.68
C PHE A 27 17.89 -11.41 -7.04
N SER A 28 16.94 -11.82 -7.89
CA SER A 28 16.68 -11.20 -9.20
C SER A 28 17.97 -11.08 -10.07
N GLU A 29 18.01 -10.14 -11.01
CA GLU A 29 19.22 -9.80 -11.75
C GLU A 29 20.18 -9.02 -10.84
N ASP A 30 21.36 -9.58 -10.54
CA ASP A 30 22.48 -8.92 -9.84
C ASP A 30 22.23 -8.45 -8.39
N GLY A 31 21.25 -9.05 -7.71
CA GLY A 31 20.81 -8.62 -6.39
C GLY A 31 19.81 -7.46 -6.42
N LYS A 32 19.31 -7.08 -7.61
CA LYS A 32 18.38 -5.98 -7.79
C LYS A 32 17.16 -6.42 -8.58
N LEU A 33 16.00 -6.00 -8.09
CA LEU A 33 14.78 -6.05 -8.89
C LEU A 33 14.46 -4.65 -9.43
N ILE A 34 14.37 -4.54 -10.75
CA ILE A 34 13.82 -3.37 -11.42
C ILE A 34 12.49 -3.79 -12.01
N THR A 35 11.40 -3.34 -11.39
CA THR A 35 10.04 -3.53 -11.88
C THR A 35 9.34 -2.17 -11.95
N THR A 36 8.47 -2.00 -12.94
CA THR A 36 7.76 -0.74 -13.17
C THR A 36 6.30 -0.94 -12.83
N PHE A 37 5.86 -0.27 -11.78
CA PHE A 37 4.45 -0.03 -11.54
C PHE A 37 4.11 1.38 -12.03
N TYR A 38 2.84 1.60 -12.36
CA TYR A 38 2.32 2.95 -12.61
C TYR A 38 1.40 3.35 -11.44
N PRO A 39 1.95 3.47 -10.22
CA PRO A 39 1.12 3.83 -9.08
C PRO A 39 0.70 5.28 -9.22
N LYS A 40 -0.56 5.56 -8.87
CA LYS A 40 -1.08 6.92 -8.89
C LYS A 40 -1.00 7.48 -7.48
N TRP A 41 -0.30 8.61 -7.35
CA TRP A 41 -0.22 9.48 -6.15
C TRP A 41 0.52 8.89 -4.93
N SER A 42 0.55 7.58 -4.73
CA SER A 42 1.21 6.93 -3.58
C SER A 42 2.21 5.86 -4.03
N PRO A 43 3.43 5.79 -3.45
CA PRO A 43 4.34 4.69 -3.73
C PRO A 43 3.74 3.35 -3.25
N PRO A 44 4.16 2.21 -3.83
CA PRO A 44 3.69 0.90 -3.37
C PRO A 44 4.18 0.62 -1.95
N CYS A 45 3.37 -0.06 -1.15
CA CYS A 45 3.78 -0.58 0.14
C CYS A 45 4.44 -1.94 -0.04
N ILE A 46 5.55 -2.22 0.65
CA ILE A 46 6.24 -3.51 0.59
C ILE A 46 6.07 -4.23 1.92
N ILE A 47 5.54 -5.46 1.87
CA ILE A 47 5.42 -6.35 3.02
C ILE A 47 5.92 -7.74 2.66
N THR A 48 6.38 -8.51 3.65
CA THR A 48 6.67 -9.93 3.48
C THR A 48 5.46 -10.73 3.97
N VAL A 49 5.02 -11.75 3.23
CA VAL A 49 3.95 -12.69 3.60
C VAL A 49 4.40 -14.10 3.26
N ASP A 50 4.45 -15.00 4.24
CA ASP A 50 4.94 -16.38 4.06
C ASP A 50 6.28 -16.44 3.31
N HIS A 51 7.23 -15.61 3.74
CA HIS A 51 8.56 -15.41 3.13
C HIS A 51 8.59 -14.82 1.72
N LYS A 52 7.44 -14.59 1.09
CA LYS A 52 7.32 -13.93 -0.22
C LYS A 52 7.29 -12.42 -0.06
N ILE A 53 7.85 -11.70 -1.02
CA ILE A 53 7.80 -10.24 -1.08
C ILE A 53 6.50 -9.83 -1.77
N ASN A 54 5.76 -8.91 -1.18
CA ASN A 54 4.48 -8.46 -1.69
C ASN A 54 4.47 -6.94 -1.78
N TYR A 55 4.22 -6.42 -2.98
CA TYR A 55 3.93 -5.02 -3.23
C TYR A 55 2.41 -4.85 -3.19
N ILE A 56 1.95 -3.94 -2.33
CA ILE A 56 0.57 -3.47 -2.31
C ILE A 56 0.56 -2.16 -3.09
N ILE A 57 -0.14 -2.15 -4.21
CA ILE A 57 -0.09 -1.09 -5.21
C ILE A 57 -1.50 -0.56 -5.41
N SER A 58 -1.68 0.75 -5.25
CA SER A 58 -2.88 1.43 -5.76
C SER A 58 -2.59 1.94 -7.17
N GLN A 59 -3.27 1.38 -8.16
CA GLN A 59 -3.13 1.73 -9.58
C GLN A 59 -4.50 2.07 -10.17
N GLY A 60 -4.57 3.11 -10.99
CA GLY A 60 -5.80 3.50 -11.69
C GLY A 60 -5.53 4.56 -12.76
N ASP A 61 -6.40 4.59 -13.76
CA ASP A 61 -6.43 5.66 -14.78
C ASP A 61 -6.98 6.97 -14.18
N ASP A 62 -7.18 8.01 -14.99
CA ASP A 62 -7.80 9.28 -14.56
C ASP A 62 -9.30 9.20 -14.19
N GLY A 63 -9.78 8.00 -13.81
CA GLY A 63 -11.13 7.72 -13.31
C GLY A 63 -11.19 7.47 -11.80
N PRO A 64 -12.41 7.29 -11.26
CA PRO A 64 -12.69 7.21 -9.81
C PRO A 64 -12.22 5.90 -9.15
N ALA A 65 -12.23 4.78 -9.88
CA ALA A 65 -11.93 3.49 -9.32
C ALA A 65 -10.44 3.16 -9.41
N TYR A 66 -9.71 3.36 -8.31
CA TYR A 66 -8.42 2.70 -8.15
C TYR A 66 -8.66 1.20 -7.96
N SER A 67 -7.80 0.41 -8.57
CA SER A 67 -7.68 -1.00 -8.28
C SER A 67 -6.47 -1.18 -7.39
N GLU A 68 -6.67 -1.83 -6.25
CA GLU A 68 -5.57 -2.26 -5.41
C GLU A 68 -5.08 -3.62 -5.86
N PHE A 69 -3.79 -3.72 -6.13
CA PHE A 69 -3.15 -4.95 -6.55
C PHE A 69 -2.10 -5.38 -5.53
N ARG A 70 -2.06 -6.68 -5.30
CA ARG A 70 -0.93 -7.38 -4.72
C ARG A 70 -0.07 -7.91 -5.86
N TYR A 71 1.17 -7.43 -5.94
CA TYR A 71 2.20 -8.05 -6.76
C TYR A 71 3.15 -8.86 -5.90
N GLN A 72 3.20 -10.17 -6.12
CA GLN A 72 3.97 -11.11 -5.30
C GLN A 72 5.22 -11.62 -6.02
N LEU A 73 6.31 -11.70 -5.27
CA LEU A 73 7.57 -12.30 -5.67
C LEU A 73 7.93 -13.41 -4.69
N ASN A 74 8.65 -14.41 -5.16
CA ASN A 74 9.31 -15.37 -4.27
C ASN A 74 10.54 -14.75 -3.57
N GLU A 75 11.18 -15.56 -2.72
CA GLU A 75 12.40 -15.18 -1.99
C GLU A 75 13.54 -14.81 -2.95
N GLU A 76 13.55 -15.38 -4.15
CA GLU A 76 14.53 -15.12 -5.21
C GLU A 76 14.20 -13.88 -6.06
N GLY A 77 13.12 -13.16 -5.76
CA GLY A 77 12.75 -11.91 -6.44
C GLY A 77 12.12 -12.11 -7.82
N THR A 78 11.70 -13.32 -8.18
CA THR A 78 10.96 -13.60 -9.42
C THR A 78 9.45 -13.58 -9.18
N PRO A 79 8.63 -13.18 -10.17
CA PRO A 79 7.18 -13.10 -10.03
C PRO A 79 6.59 -14.44 -9.63
N ASP A 80 5.72 -14.46 -8.62
CA ASP A 80 5.03 -15.67 -8.22
C ASP A 80 3.90 -16.01 -9.20
N THR A 81 4.23 -16.83 -10.19
CA THR A 81 3.30 -17.28 -11.23
C THR A 81 2.15 -18.15 -10.72
N LEU A 82 2.16 -18.58 -9.45
CA LEU A 82 1.05 -19.32 -8.83
C LEU A 82 -0.05 -18.37 -8.31
N LEU A 83 0.26 -17.11 -8.07
CA LEU A 83 -0.73 -16.04 -7.90
C LEU A 83 -1.19 -15.60 -9.30
N ALA A 84 -2.43 -15.12 -9.43
CA ALA A 84 -3.05 -14.74 -10.71
C ALA A 84 -2.12 -13.90 -11.64
N ALA A 85 -2.37 -13.95 -12.95
CA ALA A 85 -1.66 -13.26 -14.04
C ALA A 85 -0.24 -12.72 -13.69
N VAL A 86 0.80 -13.50 -13.95
CA VAL A 86 2.22 -13.10 -13.78
C VAL A 86 2.52 -12.49 -12.38
N GLY A 87 1.86 -12.99 -11.33
CA GLY A 87 2.08 -12.59 -9.94
C GLY A 87 1.28 -11.39 -9.47
N MET A 88 0.28 -10.93 -10.23
CA MET A 88 -0.63 -9.83 -9.85
C MET A 88 -2.01 -10.35 -9.46
N GLN A 89 -2.48 -9.95 -8.29
CA GLN A 89 -3.80 -10.29 -7.76
C GLN A 89 -4.52 -9.04 -7.26
N ASP A 90 -5.81 -8.91 -7.55
CA ASP A 90 -6.65 -7.85 -6.99
C ASP A 90 -6.78 -8.03 -5.46
N LEU A 91 -6.56 -6.96 -4.72
CA LEU A 91 -6.87 -6.86 -3.30
C LEU A 91 -8.25 -6.26 -3.15
N GLU A 92 -9.14 -7.03 -2.55
CA GLU A 92 -10.48 -6.55 -2.25
C GLU A 92 -10.42 -5.66 -1.02
N ILE A 93 -10.39 -4.33 -1.20
CA ILE A 93 -10.41 -3.38 -0.08
C ILE A 93 -11.80 -2.79 0.08
N PHE A 94 -12.48 -2.47 -1.03
CA PHE A 94 -13.84 -1.96 -1.04
C PHE A 94 -14.60 -2.34 -2.31
N GLU A 95 -15.90 -2.59 -2.18
CA GLU A 95 -16.88 -2.26 -3.22
C GLU A 95 -17.20 -0.76 -3.07
N LEU A 96 -16.26 0.15 -3.40
CA LEU A 96 -16.63 1.57 -3.47
C LEU A 96 -17.60 1.69 -4.63
N ALA A 97 -18.83 2.12 -4.33
CA ALA A 97 -19.79 2.46 -5.36
C ALA A 97 -19.09 3.42 -6.35
N TYR A 98 -19.00 2.96 -7.59
CA TYR A 98 -18.48 3.64 -8.78
C TYR A 98 -19.33 4.89 -9.07
N ASP A 99 -19.20 5.91 -8.21
CA ASP A 99 -19.60 7.27 -8.53
C ASP A 99 -18.31 8.05 -8.83
N ASP A 100 -18.35 8.87 -9.89
CA ASP A 100 -17.22 9.52 -10.54
C ASP A 100 -16.43 10.50 -9.64
N GLU A 101 -16.85 10.69 -8.37
CA GLU A 101 -16.22 11.57 -7.40
C GLU A 101 -15.37 10.87 -6.31
N TYR A 102 -15.43 9.55 -6.19
CA TYR A 102 -14.79 8.84 -5.07
C TYR A 102 -13.46 8.24 -5.48
N TYR A 103 -12.40 8.54 -4.73
CA TYR A 103 -11.05 8.06 -5.02
C TYR A 103 -10.36 7.66 -3.70
N GLY A 104 -9.70 6.50 -3.65
CA GLY A 104 -8.99 6.00 -2.46
C GLY A 104 -7.68 5.32 -2.79
N SER A 105 -6.68 5.46 -1.93
CA SER A 105 -5.35 4.87 -2.15
C SER A 105 -4.84 4.26 -0.86
N VAL A 106 -4.21 3.10 -0.97
CA VAL A 106 -3.45 2.48 0.11
C VAL A 106 -2.10 3.18 0.18
N THR A 107 -1.81 3.75 1.36
CA THR A 107 -0.52 4.40 1.62
C THR A 107 0.34 3.60 2.60
N HIS A 108 -0.28 2.65 3.33
CA HIS A 108 0.39 1.84 4.33
C HIS A 108 -0.11 0.40 4.32
N ALA A 109 0.79 -0.55 4.59
CA ALA A 109 0.44 -1.94 4.81
C ALA A 109 1.28 -2.56 5.92
N SER A 110 0.74 -3.55 6.63
CA SER A 110 1.45 -4.34 7.63
C SER A 110 0.93 -5.78 7.67
N LEU A 111 1.81 -6.71 8.05
CA LEU A 111 1.48 -8.12 8.22
C LEU A 111 1.15 -8.41 9.68
N GLN A 112 0.00 -9.03 9.93
CA GLN A 112 -0.35 -9.60 11.23
C GLN A 112 0.31 -10.96 11.44
N SER A 113 0.52 -11.34 12.71
CA SER A 113 1.16 -12.62 13.08
C SER A 113 0.41 -13.87 12.60
N ASP A 114 -0.86 -13.73 12.23
CA ASP A 114 -1.72 -14.77 11.69
C ASP A 114 -1.76 -14.80 10.15
N GLY A 115 -0.89 -14.04 9.48
CA GLY A 115 -0.76 -14.00 8.02
C GLY A 115 -1.75 -13.06 7.32
N LYS A 116 -2.62 -12.36 8.06
CA LYS A 116 -3.54 -11.37 7.49
C LYS A 116 -2.81 -10.06 7.20
N ILE A 117 -3.25 -9.37 6.14
CA ILE A 117 -2.67 -8.11 5.70
C ILE A 117 -3.58 -7.00 6.19
N LEU A 118 -3.03 -6.04 6.94
CA LEU A 118 -3.68 -4.78 7.23
C LEU A 118 -3.22 -3.76 6.19
N THR A 119 -4.17 -3.10 5.54
CA THR A 119 -3.94 -1.96 4.66
C THR A 119 -4.60 -0.73 5.25
N ALA A 120 -3.98 0.42 5.05
CA ALA A 120 -4.55 1.69 5.45
C ALA A 120 -4.23 2.75 4.42
N GLY A 121 -5.11 3.73 4.35
CA GLY A 121 -5.04 4.74 3.32
C GLY A 121 -6.13 5.78 3.46
N TYR A 122 -6.26 6.61 2.45
CA TYR A 122 -7.32 7.59 2.36
C TYR A 122 -8.41 7.09 1.41
N TYR A 123 -9.65 7.52 1.66
CA TYR A 123 -10.75 7.44 0.71
C TYR A 123 -11.49 8.77 0.75
N SER A 124 -11.77 9.35 -0.41
CA SER A 124 -12.44 10.65 -0.51
C SER A 124 -13.87 10.43 -0.97
N PRO A 125 -14.87 10.70 -0.11
CA PRO A 125 -16.26 10.68 -0.50
C PRO A 125 -16.85 12.04 -0.93
N SER A 126 -16.01 13.03 -1.29
CA SER A 126 -16.34 14.47 -1.45
C SER A 126 -15.98 15.33 -0.23
N PRO A 127 -15.71 16.64 -0.40
CA PRO A 127 -14.42 17.22 -0.79
C PRO A 127 -13.29 17.02 0.26
N PHE A 128 -13.51 16.20 1.29
CA PHE A 128 -12.57 15.97 2.39
C PHE A 128 -12.15 14.51 2.44
N GLU A 129 -10.85 14.28 2.57
CA GLU A 129 -10.27 12.94 2.67
C GLU A 129 -10.65 12.33 4.03
N SER A 130 -11.33 11.18 3.97
CA SER A 130 -11.48 10.26 5.09
C SER A 130 -10.38 9.22 5.03
N PHE A 131 -10.20 8.44 6.10
CA PHE A 131 -9.23 7.35 6.06
C PHE A 131 -9.86 6.03 6.46
N PHE A 132 -9.18 4.97 6.03
CA PHE A 132 -9.61 3.62 6.27
C PHE A 132 -8.49 2.74 6.80
N VAL A 133 -8.92 1.66 7.43
CA VAL A 133 -8.13 0.46 7.64
C VAL A 133 -8.95 -0.71 7.12
N ALA A 134 -8.37 -1.52 6.26
CA ALA A 134 -8.96 -2.77 5.82
C ALA A 134 -8.09 -3.94 6.26
N ARG A 135 -8.73 -5.10 6.44
CA ARG A 135 -8.01 -6.34 6.69
C ARG A 135 -8.32 -7.34 5.60
N ASN A 136 -7.28 -7.77 4.90
CA ASN A 136 -7.34 -8.85 3.92
C ASN A 136 -6.80 -10.13 4.54
N LYS A 137 -7.35 -11.27 4.12
CA LYS A 137 -6.77 -12.58 4.38
C LYS A 137 -5.51 -12.75 3.52
N THR A 138 -4.75 -13.80 3.80
CA THR A 138 -3.55 -14.17 3.05
C THR A 138 -3.83 -14.46 1.58
N ASP A 139 -5.07 -14.81 1.24
CA ASP A 139 -5.53 -15.02 -0.14
C ASP A 139 -5.97 -13.73 -0.85
N GLY A 140 -5.82 -12.56 -0.22
CA GLY A 140 -6.20 -11.26 -0.78
C GLY A 140 -7.68 -10.88 -0.60
N THR A 141 -8.55 -11.82 -0.21
CA THR A 141 -9.97 -11.53 0.03
C THR A 141 -10.17 -10.70 1.31
N LEU A 142 -11.23 -9.91 1.36
CA LEU A 142 -11.54 -9.12 2.54
C LEU A 142 -11.92 -10.03 3.74
N ASP A 143 -11.36 -9.76 4.92
CA ASP A 143 -11.70 -10.46 6.15
C ASP A 143 -12.90 -9.80 6.84
N SER A 144 -14.10 -10.28 6.50
CA SER A 144 -15.37 -9.75 7.02
C SER A 144 -15.52 -9.77 8.54
N THR A 145 -14.63 -10.47 9.27
CA THR A 145 -14.62 -10.48 10.74
C THR A 145 -13.93 -9.27 11.37
N PHE A 146 -13.24 -8.45 10.58
CA PHE A 146 -12.61 -7.22 11.04
C PHE A 146 -13.57 -6.04 11.00
N ALA A 147 -13.68 -5.29 12.11
CA ALA A 147 -14.48 -4.07 12.20
C ALA A 147 -15.89 -4.24 11.58
N VAL A 148 -16.25 -3.44 10.58
CA VAL A 148 -17.52 -3.55 9.85
C VAL A 148 -17.23 -4.12 8.46
N ASN A 149 -17.57 -5.40 8.28
CA ASN A 149 -17.41 -6.12 7.01
C ASN A 149 -15.99 -6.05 6.44
N GLY A 150 -14.97 -6.12 7.30
CA GLY A 150 -13.57 -6.12 6.90
C GLY A 150 -12.92 -4.75 6.82
N THR A 151 -13.67 -3.68 7.09
CA THR A 151 -13.15 -2.31 7.02
C THR A 151 -13.53 -1.49 8.24
N PHE A 152 -12.62 -0.60 8.61
CA PHE A 152 -12.85 0.49 9.52
C PHE A 152 -12.69 1.78 8.72
N LYS A 153 -13.67 2.68 8.84
CA LYS A 153 -13.68 3.98 8.16
C LYS A 153 -13.97 5.04 9.20
N THR A 154 -13.24 6.14 9.16
CA THR A 154 -13.52 7.26 10.04
C THR A 154 -13.07 8.58 9.44
N TYR A 155 -13.58 9.65 10.04
CA TYR A 155 -13.27 11.03 9.75
C TYR A 155 -12.95 11.69 11.09
N LEU A 156 -11.71 12.13 11.28
CA LEU A 156 -11.30 12.77 12.53
C LEU A 156 -11.61 14.27 12.52
N PHE A 157 -11.39 14.92 11.37
CA PHE A 157 -11.56 16.36 11.22
C PHE A 157 -12.43 16.67 10.01
N PRO A 158 -13.74 16.88 10.21
CA PRO A 158 -14.64 17.30 9.15
C PRO A 158 -14.16 18.63 8.56
N GLY A 159 -13.97 18.68 7.24
CA GLY A 159 -13.51 19.91 6.58
C GLY A 159 -12.01 19.95 6.26
N GLU A 160 -11.25 18.93 6.64
CA GLU A 160 -9.79 18.90 6.48
C GLU A 160 -9.35 17.71 5.62
N MET A 161 -8.21 17.85 4.94
CA MET A 161 -7.54 16.73 4.29
C MET A 161 -6.81 15.92 5.36
N ASN A 162 -7.05 14.61 5.43
CA ASN A 162 -6.47 13.74 6.45
C ASN A 162 -5.57 12.69 5.79
N ASN A 163 -4.30 12.70 6.14
CA ASN A 163 -3.31 11.74 5.67
C ASN A 163 -2.87 10.82 6.80
N ILE A 164 -2.80 9.53 6.51
CA ILE A 164 -2.07 8.59 7.35
C ILE A 164 -0.59 8.75 7.07
N GLU A 165 0.17 9.12 8.08
CA GLU A 165 1.64 9.27 8.06
C GLU A 165 2.37 8.02 8.55
N GLY A 166 1.64 7.12 9.20
CA GLY A 166 2.21 5.89 9.71
C GLY A 166 1.14 4.90 10.16
N LEU A 167 1.46 3.62 9.98
CA LEU A 167 0.73 2.51 10.55
C LEU A 167 1.71 1.64 11.33
N LEU A 168 1.40 1.39 12.60
CA LEU A 168 2.17 0.51 13.47
C LEU A 168 1.26 -0.57 14.04
N LEU A 169 1.60 -1.82 13.77
CA LEU A 169 0.98 -2.98 14.40
C LEU A 169 1.79 -3.38 15.64
N GLN A 170 1.14 -3.38 16.81
CA GLN A 170 1.74 -3.83 18.05
C GLN A 170 1.67 -5.35 18.18
N SER A 171 2.55 -5.94 18.99
CA SER A 171 2.62 -7.40 19.21
C SER A 171 1.37 -8.00 19.86
N ASP A 172 0.56 -7.18 20.53
CA ASP A 172 -0.73 -7.56 21.11
C ASP A 172 -1.90 -7.38 20.14
N GLY A 173 -1.62 -7.04 18.88
CA GLY A 173 -2.61 -6.88 17.81
C GLY A 173 -3.26 -5.50 17.73
N LYS A 174 -2.88 -4.53 18.59
CA LYS A 174 -3.36 -3.15 18.47
C LYS A 174 -2.77 -2.46 17.24
N ILE A 175 -3.57 -1.60 16.62
CA ILE A 175 -3.20 -0.84 15.42
C ILE A 175 -3.10 0.63 15.83
N ILE A 176 -1.94 1.24 15.62
CA ILE A 176 -1.71 2.67 15.87
C ILE A 176 -1.59 3.35 14.52
N LEU A 177 -2.33 4.45 14.34
CA LEU A 177 -2.25 5.30 13.15
C LEU A 177 -1.68 6.68 13.53
N GLY A 178 -0.62 7.08 12.83
CA GLY A 178 -0.17 8.47 12.83
C GLY A 178 -0.93 9.24 11.75
N ILE A 179 -1.61 10.33 12.13
CA ILE A 179 -2.47 11.07 11.21
C ILE A 179 -2.07 12.56 11.21
N ASN A 180 -2.00 13.12 10.01
CA ASN A 180 -1.77 14.52 9.78
C ASN A 180 -3.01 15.11 9.11
N SER A 181 -3.52 16.23 9.63
CA SER A 181 -4.58 16.97 8.98
C SER A 181 -4.07 18.30 8.42
N TRP A 182 -4.41 18.55 7.16
CA TRP A 182 -4.17 19.82 6.49
C TRP A 182 -5.47 20.60 6.45
N GLY A 183 -5.66 21.33 7.53
CA GLY A 183 -6.73 22.25 7.85
C GLY A 183 -6.49 22.62 9.31
N SER A 184 -6.42 23.90 9.65
CA SER A 184 -6.23 24.37 11.03
C SER A 184 -5.18 23.67 11.95
N ALA A 185 -3.93 23.55 11.48
CA ALA A 185 -2.70 23.55 12.30
C ALA A 185 -2.52 22.54 13.47
N ASN A 186 -3.07 21.32 13.42
CA ASN A 186 -2.80 20.31 14.46
C ASN A 186 -2.50 18.91 13.89
N SER A 187 -1.30 18.37 14.12
CA SER A 187 -1.04 16.93 13.96
C SER A 187 -1.46 16.20 15.24
N GLN A 188 -2.23 15.11 15.14
CA GLN A 188 -2.70 14.33 16.30
C GLN A 188 -2.52 12.82 16.07
N VAL A 189 -2.22 12.08 17.14
CA VAL A 189 -2.13 10.62 17.15
C VAL A 189 -3.41 10.06 17.77
N SER A 190 -4.11 9.18 17.06
CA SER A 190 -5.27 8.45 17.57
C SER A 190 -4.90 6.99 17.81
N ILE A 191 -5.27 6.45 18.98
CA ILE A 191 -5.03 5.06 19.44
C ILE A 191 -6.30 4.24 19.27
#